data_AF-A0AAN7AV94-F1
#
_entry.id   AF-A0AAN7AV94-F1
#
_cell.length_a   1.000
_cell.length_b   1.000
_cell.length_c   1.000
_cell.angle_alpha   90.00
_cell.angle_beta   90.00
_cell.angle_gamma   90.00
#
_symmetry.space_group_name_H-M   'P 1'
#
loop_
_entity.id
_entity.type
_entity.pdbx_description
1 polymer ?
#
loop_
_entity_poly.entity_id
_entity_poly.type
_entity_poly.pdbx_seq_one_letter_code
_entity_poly.pdbx_strand_id
1 'polypeptide(L)' 'MEEEGWQQRLWGENYGRLKRIKRTVDPTDVFWCTPCVGNERWKQIGDRLCRV' A
#
# COMPACT_ATOMS: atom_id res chain seq x y z
N MET A 1 -0.62 2.86 -9.05
CA MET A 1 -1.99 2.64 -9.55
C MET A 1 -2.87 3.68 -8.90
N GLU A 2 -3.19 4.76 -9.62
CA GLU A 2 -3.97 5.91 -9.12
C GLU A 2 -5.48 5.71 -9.33
N GLU A 3 -5.92 4.49 -9.64
CA GLU A 3 -7.33 4.21 -9.85
C GLU A 3 -8.08 4.24 -8.51
N GLU A 4 -8.93 5.24 -8.30
CA GLU A 4 -9.76 5.37 -7.10
C GLU A 4 -10.49 4.05 -6.80
N GLY A 5 -10.53 3.67 -5.52
CA GLY A 5 -11.23 2.46 -5.08
C GLY A 5 -10.52 1.12 -5.35
N TRP A 6 -9.25 1.11 -5.77
CA TRP A 6 -8.49 -0.15 -5.90
C TRP A 6 -8.41 -0.97 -4.61
N GLN A 7 -8.34 -0.29 -3.45
CA GLN A 7 -8.36 -0.96 -2.15
C GLN A 7 -9.62 -1.82 -1.98
N GLN A 8 -10.77 -1.25 -2.38
CA GLN A 8 -12.05 -1.93 -2.29
C GLN A 8 -12.17 -3.05 -3.32
N ARG A 9 -11.71 -2.85 -4.56
CA ARG A 9 -11.79 -3.87 -5.62
C ARG A 9 -10.94 -5.10 -5.34
N LEU A 10 -9.75 -4.93 -4.75
CA LEU A 10 -8.80 -6.02 -4.55
C LEU A 10 -8.91 -6.68 -3.17
N TRP A 11 -9.20 -5.91 -2.11
CA TRP A 11 -9.28 -6.45 -0.74
C TRP A 11 -10.63 -6.22 -0.05
N GLY A 12 -11.48 -5.36 -0.59
CA GLY A 12 -12.80 -5.06 -0.03
C GLY A 12 -12.73 -4.64 1.44
N GLU A 13 -13.69 -5.15 2.22
CA GLU A 13 -13.80 -4.88 3.66
C GLU A 13 -12.56 -5.34 4.46
N ASN A 14 -11.76 -6.26 3.92
CA ASN A 14 -10.56 -6.76 4.59
C ASN A 14 -9.41 -5.74 4.59
N TYR A 15 -9.45 -4.72 3.73
CA TYR A 15 -8.34 -3.78 3.57
C TYR A 15 -7.91 -3.15 4.90
N GLY A 16 -8.89 -2.73 5.71
CA GLY A 16 -8.60 -2.11 7.02
C GLY A 16 -7.85 -3.05 7.96
N ARG A 17 -8.22 -4.34 8.02
CA ARG A 17 -7.54 -5.34 8.85
C ARG A 17 -6.15 -5.66 8.32
N LEU A 18 -6.02 -5.88 7.00
CA LEU A 18 -4.74 -6.16 6.35
C LEU A 18 -3.76 -5.00 6.53
N LYS A 19 -4.23 -3.76 6.41
CA LYS A 19 -3.42 -2.56 6.63
C LYS A 19 -2.88 -2.51 8.05
N ARG A 20 -3.70 -2.81 9.06
CA ARG A 20 -3.24 -2.89 10.46
C ARG A 20 -2.15 -3.94 10.65
N ILE A 21 -2.35 -5.15 10.12
CA ILE A 21 -1.35 -6.23 10.20
C ILE A 21 -0.04 -5.81 9.51
N LYS A 22 -0.13 -5.24 8.31
CA LYS A 22 1.03 -4.72 7.57
C LYS A 22 1.79 -3.68 8.39
N ARG A 23 1.11 -2.78 9.11
CA ARG A 23 1.76 -1.79 9.99
C ARG A 23 2.46 -2.42 11.18
N THR A 24 1.92 -3.50 11.73
CA THR A 24 2.55 -4.24 12.82
C THR A 24 3.80 -5.00 12.35
N VAL A 25 3.74 -5.64 11.18
CA VAL A 25 4.82 -6.49 10.66
C VAL A 25 5.91 -5.69 9.95
N ASP A 26 5.53 -4.66 9.19
CA ASP A 26 6.42 -3.82 8.40
C ASP A 26 6.11 -2.32 8.65
N PRO A 27 6.51 -1.80 9.81
CA PRO A 27 6.19 -0.42 10.22
C PRO A 27 6.89 0.64 9.37
N THR A 28 8.03 0.31 8.78
CA THR A 28 8.91 1.23 8.03
C THR A 28 8.78 1.13 6.52
N ASP A 29 7.88 0.27 6.02
CA ASP A 29 7.59 0.08 4.59
C ASP A 29 8.78 -0.50 3.79
N VAL A 30 9.52 -1.45 4.36
CA VAL A 30 10.62 -2.15 3.68
C VAL A 30 10.08 -2.98 2.52
N PHE A 31 8.95 -3.66 2.69
CA PHE A 31 8.35 -4.52 1.67
C PHE A 31 7.28 -3.77 0.89
N TRP A 32 7.71 -2.82 0.06
CA TRP A 32 6.83 -2.08 -0.84
C TRP A 32 6.58 -2.83 -2.16
N CYS A 33 5.35 -2.75 -2.68
CA CYS A 33 4.98 -3.25 -4.00
C CYS A 33 3.71 -2.57 -4.55
N THR A 34 3.42 -2.72 -5.85
CA THR A 34 2.22 -2.17 -6.49
C THR A 34 1.49 -3.25 -7.33
N PRO A 35 0.21 -3.55 -7.07
CA PRO A 35 -0.64 -3.02 -6.00
C PRO A 35 -0.53 -3.86 -4.70
N CYS A 36 -0.20 -3.23 -3.58
CA CYS A 36 -0.08 -3.91 -2.29
C CYS A 36 -0.69 -3.09 -1.16
N VAL A 37 -1.15 -3.77 -0.11
CA VAL A 37 -1.76 -3.13 1.06
C VAL A 37 -0.79 -2.15 1.72
N GLY A 38 -1.23 -0.90 1.91
CA GLY A 38 -0.43 0.14 2.56
C GLY A 38 0.59 0.81 1.65
N ASN A 39 0.60 0.52 0.33
CA ASN A 39 1.53 1.14 -0.61
C ASN A 39 1.27 2.63 -0.87
N GLU A 40 0.12 3.17 -0.43
CA GLU A 40 -0.31 4.56 -0.62
C GLU A 40 0.57 5.61 0.07
N ARG A 41 1.49 5.20 0.96
CA ARG A 41 2.47 6.10 1.60
C ARG A 41 3.67 6.40 0.71
N TRP A 42 3.74 5.79 -0.47
CA TRP A 42 4.86 5.92 -1.38
C TRP A 42 4.38 6.03 -2.82
N LYS A 43 5.14 6.78 -3.61
CA LYS A 43 4.95 6.94 -5.04
C LYS A 43 6.23 6.56 -5.77
N GLN A 44 6.09 5.73 -6.81
CA GLN A 44 7.18 5.45 -7.72
C GLN A 44 7.33 6.62 -8.70
N ILE A 45 8.53 7.20 -8.76
CA ILE A 45 8.90 8.30 -9.66
C ILE A 45 10.12 7.82 -10.46
N GLY A 46 9.87 7.36 -11.69
CA GLY A 46 10.90 6.69 -12.49
C GLY A 46 11.39 5.41 -11.82
N ASP A 47 12.69 5.34 -11.55
CA ASP A 47 13.38 4.25 -10.87
C ASP A 47 13.43 4.42 -9.34
N ARG A 48 12.86 5.50 -8.80
CA ARG A 48 12.91 5.83 -7.37
C ARG A 48 11.56 5.62 -6.69
N LEU A 49 11.64 5.31 -5.40
CA LEU A 49 10.48 5.28 -4.51
C LEU A 49 10.56 6.46 -3.53
N CYS A 50 9.55 7.33 -3.55
CA CYS A 50 9.47 8.53 -2.74
C CYS A 50 8.29 8.45 -1.77
N ARG A 51 8.46 8.90 -0.52
CA ARG A 51 7.34 9.00 0.43
C ARG A 51 6.39 10.12 0.02
N VAL A 52 5.09 9.88 0.19
CA VAL A 52 4.02 10.86 0.00
C VAL A 52 3.65 11.48 1.35
#